data_AF-A0A3D8I7U8-F1
#
_entry.id   AF-A0A3D8I7U8-F1
#
_cell.length_a   1.000
_cell.length_b   1.000
_cell.length_c   1.000
_cell.angle_alpha   90.00
_cell.angle_beta   90.00
_cell.angle_gamma   90.00
#
_symmetry.space_group_name_H-M   'P 1'
#
loop_
_entity.id
_entity.type
_entity.pdbx_description
1 polymer ?
#
loop_
_entity_poly.entity_id
_entity_poly.type
_entity_poly.pdbx_seq_one_letter_code
_entity_poly.pdbx_strand_id
1 'polypeptide(L)'
;MSRTCKVKCANLEVTINIQRPSFKSVEVAYDKISKFDVETYKARKELLYNELYNRAISQGKTDEEAQEFADTESSWIVSIEFAEPRYWQIGGAVKALFDSDKRAYVNTCALRVSYALNHSTHPINTMAKQVAKRGYKGDDKYTYYLGVPDIIDLLKFNWKELTWRKPIYTQVKEKIKCGCSEDFYHKMDTKEQNIQFFKELQSIQRKGIIAMRGTDGLRHTTLWEIDNFIDTALGISPNYLNESQYIMQDLYFWDLL
;
A
#
# COMPACT_ATOMS: atom_id res chain seq x y z
N MET A 1 11.26 -18.06 -10.63
CA MET A 1 10.96 -19.19 -9.71
C MET A 1 9.82 -20.01 -10.30
N SER A 2 9.88 -21.34 -10.17
CA SER A 2 8.78 -22.22 -10.57
C SER A 2 7.55 -21.95 -9.70
N ARG A 3 6.37 -21.78 -10.31
CA ARG A 3 5.08 -21.66 -9.59
C ARG A 3 4.49 -22.99 -9.18
N THR A 4 5.21 -24.07 -9.44
CA THR A 4 4.76 -25.43 -9.19
C THR A 4 5.77 -26.15 -8.33
N CYS A 5 5.30 -26.73 -7.22
CA CYS A 5 6.05 -27.67 -6.41
C CYS A 5 5.58 -29.08 -6.74
N LYS A 6 6.49 -29.97 -7.13
CA LYS A 6 6.17 -31.38 -7.33
C LYS A 6 6.49 -32.14 -6.06
N VAL A 7 5.48 -32.78 -5.48
CA VAL A 7 5.60 -33.61 -4.30
C VAL A 7 5.40 -35.06 -4.72
N LYS A 8 6.37 -35.91 -4.40
CA LYS A 8 6.31 -37.34 -4.70
C LYS A 8 6.22 -38.13 -3.40
N CYS A 9 5.25 -39.03 -3.33
CA CYS A 9 5.11 -40.01 -2.24
C CYS A 9 5.00 -41.40 -2.89
N ALA A 10 6.08 -42.19 -2.77
CA ALA A 10 6.25 -43.46 -3.49
C ALA A 10 6.04 -43.30 -5.01
N ASN A 11 5.01 -43.94 -5.58
CA ASN A 11 4.64 -43.89 -6.99
C ASN A 11 3.63 -42.77 -7.32
N LEU A 12 3.18 -41.99 -6.34
CA LEU A 12 2.25 -40.88 -6.52
C LEU A 12 3.03 -39.57 -6.65
N GLU A 13 2.72 -38.77 -7.66
CA GLU A 13 3.23 -37.41 -7.85
C GLU A 13 2.05 -36.44 -7.89
N VAL A 14 2.13 -35.38 -7.08
CA VAL A 14 1.18 -34.25 -7.10
C VAL A 14 1.94 -32.98 -7.43
N THR A 15 1.39 -32.19 -8.35
CA THR A 15 1.88 -30.84 -8.63
C THR A 15 1.03 -29.83 -7.87
N ILE A 16 1.66 -29.08 -6.95
CA ILE A 16 1.05 -28.02 -6.15
C ILE A 16 1.35 -26.68 -6.82
N ASN A 17 0.30 -25.95 -7.20
CA ASN A 17 0.43 -24.61 -7.76
C ASN A 17 0.50 -23.57 -6.63
N ILE A 18 1.64 -22.90 -6.51
CA ILE A 18 1.85 -21.81 -5.56
C ILE A 18 1.04 -20.60 -6.03
N GLN A 19 0.08 -20.16 -5.22
CA GLN A 19 -0.87 -19.09 -5.58
C GLN A 19 -0.38 -17.67 -5.23
N ARG A 20 0.65 -17.56 -4.37
CA ARG A 20 1.13 -16.29 -3.82
C ARG A 20 2.60 -16.08 -4.09
N PRO A 21 3.04 -14.83 -4.31
CA PRO A 21 4.45 -14.51 -4.40
C PRO A 21 5.12 -14.67 -3.03
N SER A 22 6.43 -14.87 -3.05
CA SER A 22 7.21 -14.72 -1.81
C SER A 22 7.26 -13.25 -1.43
N PHE A 23 7.26 -12.98 -0.12
CA PHE A 23 7.39 -11.63 0.43
C PHE A 23 8.61 -10.93 -0.15
N LYS A 24 9.75 -11.63 -0.21
CA LYS A 24 11.00 -11.05 -0.73
C LYS A 24 10.87 -10.56 -2.17
N SER A 25 10.15 -11.28 -3.02
CA SER A 25 9.96 -10.85 -4.41
C SER A 25 9.07 -9.61 -4.53
N VAL A 26 8.06 -9.48 -3.66
CA VAL A 26 7.18 -8.31 -3.60
C VAL A 26 7.93 -7.11 -3.01
N GLU A 27 8.66 -7.31 -1.91
CA GLU A 27 9.46 -6.30 -1.22
C GLU A 27 10.47 -5.64 -2.17
N VAL A 28 11.28 -6.42 -2.89
CA VAL A 28 12.30 -5.87 -3.81
C VAL A 28 11.66 -4.97 -4.87
N ALA A 29 10.50 -5.36 -5.40
CA ALA A 29 9.79 -4.55 -6.38
C ALA A 29 9.11 -3.32 -5.74
N TYR A 30 8.59 -3.48 -4.52
CA TYR A 30 7.99 -2.39 -3.75
C TYR A 30 9.02 -1.32 -3.40
N ASP A 31 10.20 -1.71 -2.92
CA ASP A 31 11.31 -0.79 -2.63
C ASP A 31 11.73 -0.04 -3.89
N LYS A 32 11.86 -0.75 -5.02
CA LYS A 32 12.26 -0.16 -6.30
C LYS A 32 11.32 0.98 -6.72
N ILE A 33 10.01 0.78 -6.65
CA ILE A 33 9.03 1.82 -7.01
C ILE A 33 8.82 2.83 -5.88
N SER A 34 9.13 2.47 -4.64
CA SER A 34 8.93 3.33 -3.48
C SER A 34 10.09 4.26 -3.20
N LYS A 35 11.28 4.05 -3.81
CA LYS A 35 12.47 4.92 -3.64
C LYS A 35 12.08 6.39 -3.58
N PHE A 36 12.41 6.99 -2.45
CA PHE A 36 11.98 8.32 -2.08
C PHE A 36 13.08 8.93 -1.20
N ASP A 37 13.57 10.09 -1.61
CA ASP A 37 14.50 10.85 -0.79
C ASP A 37 13.69 11.80 0.10
N VAL A 38 13.50 11.35 1.34
CA VAL A 38 12.72 12.06 2.37
C VAL A 38 13.31 13.43 2.68
N GLU A 39 14.64 13.55 2.68
CA GLU A 39 15.31 14.80 3.04
C GLU A 39 15.21 15.80 1.90
N THR A 40 15.37 15.34 0.64
CA THR A 40 15.08 16.17 -0.53
C THR A 40 13.62 16.61 -0.57
N TYR A 41 12.67 15.73 -0.19
CA TYR A 41 11.26 16.10 -0.09
C TYR A 41 11.01 17.20 0.94
N LYS A 42 11.53 17.04 2.17
CA LYS A 42 11.34 18.02 3.25
C LYS A 42 11.95 19.36 2.88
N ALA A 43 13.19 19.37 2.38
CA ALA A 43 13.88 20.58 1.96
C ALA A 43 13.13 21.29 0.81
N ARG A 44 12.63 20.52 -0.17
CA ARG A 44 11.84 21.07 -1.29
C ARG A 44 10.50 21.65 -0.81
N LYS A 45 9.80 20.97 0.10
CA LYS A 45 8.56 21.47 0.70
C LYS A 45 8.80 22.78 1.45
N GLU A 46 9.82 22.83 2.30
CA GLU A 46 10.14 24.03 3.09
C GLU A 46 10.52 25.22 2.21
N LEU A 47 11.34 25.00 1.18
CA LEU A 47 11.69 26.06 0.21
C LEU A 47 10.44 26.61 -0.48
N LEU A 48 9.59 25.72 -1.01
CA LEU A 48 8.38 26.12 -1.72
C LEU A 48 7.35 26.79 -0.78
N TYR A 49 7.25 26.31 0.46
CA TYR A 49 6.44 26.95 1.50
C TYR A 49 6.84 28.41 1.67
N ASN A 50 8.13 28.69 1.86
CA ASN A 50 8.63 30.05 2.07
C ASN A 50 8.39 30.95 0.84
N GLU A 51 8.56 30.41 -0.38
CA GLU A 51 8.26 31.12 -1.63
C GLU A 51 6.77 31.49 -1.74
N LEU A 52 5.88 30.54 -1.47
CA LEU A 52 4.43 30.72 -1.55
C LEU A 52 3.90 31.66 -0.47
N TYR A 53 4.42 31.55 0.76
CA TYR A 53 4.08 32.43 1.88
C TYR A 53 4.44 33.88 1.55
N ASN A 54 5.68 34.15 1.14
CA ASN A 54 6.13 35.50 0.80
C ASN A 54 5.33 36.09 -0.38
N ARG A 55 5.00 35.26 -1.38
CA ARG A 55 4.13 35.66 -2.48
C ARG A 55 2.73 36.04 -1.97
N ALA A 56 2.12 35.23 -1.12
CA ALA A 56 0.80 35.50 -0.55
C ALA A 56 0.79 36.82 0.24
N ILE A 57 1.79 37.06 1.10
CA ILE A 57 1.96 38.32 1.83
C ILE A 57 2.08 39.51 0.86
N SER A 58 2.89 39.39 -0.20
CA SER A 58 3.04 40.46 -1.20
C SER A 58 1.76 40.79 -1.96
N GLN A 59 0.80 39.86 -1.98
CA GLN A 59 -0.53 40.02 -2.58
C GLN A 59 -1.57 40.58 -1.60
N GLY A 60 -1.16 40.94 -0.39
CA GLY A 60 -2.03 41.56 0.63
C GLY A 60 -2.84 40.57 1.46
N LYS A 61 -2.51 39.27 1.42
CA LYS A 61 -3.10 38.28 2.33
C LYS A 61 -2.66 38.53 3.78
N THR A 62 -3.50 38.12 4.72
CA THR A 62 -3.09 38.10 6.13
C THR A 62 -2.04 37.02 6.38
N ASP A 63 -1.35 37.09 7.52
CA ASP A 63 -0.37 36.07 7.92
C ASP A 63 -0.99 34.66 7.97
N GLU A 64 -2.15 34.52 8.61
CA GLU A 64 -2.88 33.25 8.73
C GLU A 64 -3.27 32.68 7.35
N GLU A 65 -3.86 33.51 6.48
CA GLU A 65 -4.22 33.10 5.11
C GLU A 65 -3.00 32.71 4.28
N ALA A 66 -1.87 33.40 4.47
CA ALA A 66 -0.64 33.10 3.77
C ALA A 66 -0.02 31.78 4.25
N GLN A 67 -0.05 31.50 5.55
CA GLN A 67 0.43 30.24 6.13
C GLN A 67 -0.41 29.05 5.65
N GLU A 68 -1.74 29.15 5.74
CA GLU A 68 -2.64 28.07 5.29
C GLU A 68 -2.46 27.76 3.80
N PHE A 69 -2.40 28.81 2.97
CA PHE A 69 -2.15 28.67 1.54
C PHE A 69 -0.80 28.02 1.26
N ALA A 70 0.27 28.51 1.90
CA ALA A 70 1.62 28.01 1.69
C ALA A 70 1.78 26.55 2.13
N ASP A 71 1.24 26.15 3.29
CA ASP A 71 1.32 24.76 3.75
C ASP A 71 0.53 23.81 2.84
N THR A 72 -0.69 24.20 2.48
CA THR A 72 -1.56 23.39 1.61
C THR A 72 -0.94 23.21 0.23
N GLU A 73 -0.58 24.30 -0.44
CA GLU A 73 -0.10 24.24 -1.82
C GLU A 73 1.32 23.67 -1.93
N SER A 74 2.22 23.98 -0.99
CA SER A 74 3.55 23.34 -0.97
C SER A 74 3.44 21.83 -0.78
N SER A 75 2.56 21.37 0.11
CA SER A 75 2.30 19.94 0.31
C SER A 75 1.80 19.27 -0.96
N TRP A 76 0.81 19.86 -1.65
CA TRP A 76 0.27 19.31 -2.90
C TRP A 76 1.29 19.28 -4.03
N ILE A 77 1.97 20.39 -4.29
CA ILE A 77 2.92 20.51 -5.39
C ILE A 77 4.07 19.52 -5.20
N VAL A 78 4.68 19.50 -4.02
CA VAL A 78 5.82 18.59 -3.77
C VAL A 78 5.37 17.13 -3.74
N SER A 79 4.20 16.81 -3.18
CA SER A 79 3.67 15.44 -3.26
C SER A 79 3.47 14.98 -4.71
N ILE A 80 3.02 15.87 -5.59
CA ILE A 80 2.88 15.61 -7.03
C ILE A 80 4.24 15.41 -7.69
N GLU A 81 5.20 16.32 -7.46
CA GLU A 81 6.58 16.24 -7.99
C GLU A 81 7.21 14.88 -7.64
N PHE A 82 6.96 14.35 -6.44
CA PHE A 82 7.52 13.08 -5.99
C PHE A 82 6.68 11.85 -6.37
N ALA A 83 5.38 12.00 -6.65
CA ALA A 83 4.55 10.92 -7.19
C ALA A 83 4.85 10.68 -8.67
N GLU A 84 5.08 11.75 -9.43
CA GLU A 84 5.23 11.77 -10.88
C GLU A 84 6.27 10.75 -11.42
N PRO A 85 7.48 10.60 -10.86
CA PRO A 85 8.47 9.63 -11.34
C PRO A 85 7.95 8.19 -11.37
N ARG A 86 7.06 7.80 -10.45
CA ARG A 86 6.48 6.44 -10.42
C ARG A 86 5.54 6.21 -11.60
N TYR A 87 4.76 7.21 -11.95
CA TYR A 87 3.89 7.18 -13.12
C TYR A 87 4.70 7.18 -14.43
N TRP A 88 5.78 7.96 -14.50
CA TRP A 88 6.71 7.93 -15.64
C TRP A 88 7.39 6.59 -15.82
N GLN A 89 7.82 5.95 -14.72
CA GLN A 89 8.46 4.64 -14.75
C GLN A 89 7.54 3.56 -15.34
N ILE A 90 6.23 3.68 -15.13
CA ILE A 90 5.22 2.69 -15.59
C ILE A 90 4.69 3.03 -16.98
N GLY A 91 4.48 4.31 -17.26
CA GLY A 91 4.02 4.80 -18.55
C GLY A 91 2.58 4.39 -18.89
N GLY A 92 2.26 4.39 -20.19
CA GLY A 92 0.98 3.95 -20.73
C GLY A 92 -0.25 4.69 -20.18
N ALA A 93 -1.36 3.96 -20.06
CA ALA A 93 -2.62 4.49 -19.54
C ALA A 93 -2.53 4.91 -18.07
N VAL A 94 -1.61 4.32 -17.31
CA VAL A 94 -1.36 4.67 -15.90
C VAL A 94 -0.82 6.10 -15.81
N LYS A 95 0.16 6.45 -16.64
CA LYS A 95 0.68 7.82 -16.72
C LYS A 95 -0.36 8.79 -17.26
N ALA A 96 -1.09 8.42 -18.32
CA ALA A 96 -2.11 9.28 -18.91
C ALA A 96 -3.19 9.72 -17.91
N LEU A 97 -3.58 8.84 -16.98
CA LEU A 97 -4.50 9.19 -15.89
C LEU A 97 -3.91 10.19 -14.91
N PHE A 98 -2.67 9.97 -14.46
CA PHE A 98 -2.00 10.92 -13.60
C PHE A 98 -1.86 12.29 -14.26
N ASP A 99 -1.52 12.34 -15.56
CA ASP A 99 -1.44 13.59 -16.30
C ASP A 99 -2.81 14.29 -16.44
N SER A 100 -3.91 13.52 -16.48
CA SER A 100 -5.27 14.08 -16.55
C SER A 100 -5.74 14.74 -15.26
N ASP A 101 -5.29 14.25 -14.11
CA ASP A 101 -5.59 14.82 -12.79
C ASP A 101 -4.52 14.44 -11.74
N LYS A 102 -3.44 15.22 -11.69
CA LYS A 102 -2.30 14.93 -10.80
C LYS A 102 -2.71 14.92 -9.32
N ARG A 103 -3.69 15.74 -8.91
CA ARG A 103 -4.15 15.81 -7.51
C ARG A 103 -4.94 14.55 -7.14
N ALA A 104 -5.84 14.07 -8.00
CA ALA A 104 -6.60 12.85 -7.74
C ALA A 104 -5.71 11.60 -7.62
N TYR A 105 -4.57 11.58 -8.34
CA TYR A 105 -3.67 10.43 -8.42
C TYR A 105 -2.37 10.59 -7.63
N VAL A 106 -2.23 11.63 -6.78
CA VAL A 106 -1.00 11.86 -6.00
C VAL A 106 -0.71 10.70 -5.03
N ASN A 107 -1.74 10.05 -4.49
CA ASN A 107 -1.57 8.94 -3.57
C ASN A 107 -1.20 7.66 -4.34
N THR A 108 0.06 7.26 -4.20
CA THR A 108 0.63 6.12 -4.92
C THR A 108 0.59 4.80 -4.14
N CYS A 109 -0.05 4.71 -2.97
CA CYS A 109 -0.03 3.49 -2.14
C CYS A 109 -0.47 2.22 -2.90
N ALA A 110 -1.61 2.27 -3.59
CA ALA A 110 -2.11 1.16 -4.40
C ALA A 110 -1.29 0.93 -5.68
N LEU A 111 -0.77 1.99 -6.30
CA LEU A 111 0.16 1.89 -7.43
C LEU A 111 1.41 1.09 -7.05
N ARG A 112 2.00 1.38 -5.89
CA ARG A 112 3.21 0.71 -5.38
C ARG A 112 2.96 -0.78 -5.14
N VAL A 113 1.84 -1.15 -4.52
CA VAL A 113 1.45 -2.56 -4.35
C VAL A 113 1.17 -3.24 -5.70
N SER A 114 0.46 -2.57 -6.62
CA SER A 114 0.23 -3.09 -7.98
C SER A 114 1.54 -3.37 -8.71
N TYR A 115 2.47 -2.43 -8.68
CA TYR A 115 3.80 -2.59 -9.26
C TYR A 115 4.54 -3.75 -8.61
N ALA A 116 4.53 -3.82 -7.28
CA ALA A 116 5.21 -4.88 -6.53
C ALA A 116 4.68 -6.27 -6.91
N LEU A 117 3.37 -6.44 -7.05
CA LEU A 117 2.76 -7.69 -7.54
C LEU A 117 3.18 -7.99 -8.99
N ASN A 118 3.10 -7.02 -9.89
CA ASN A 118 3.47 -7.18 -11.31
C ASN A 118 4.93 -7.56 -11.53
N HIS A 119 5.82 -7.10 -10.67
CA HIS A 119 7.25 -7.37 -10.74
C HIS A 119 7.71 -8.46 -9.74
N SER A 120 6.76 -9.18 -9.14
CA SER A 120 6.99 -10.36 -8.32
C SER A 120 6.95 -11.66 -9.15
N THR A 121 7.03 -12.81 -8.48
CA THR A 121 6.81 -14.12 -9.14
C THR A 121 5.38 -14.33 -9.63
N HIS A 122 4.42 -13.48 -9.23
CA HIS A 122 2.97 -13.61 -9.49
C HIS A 122 2.35 -12.29 -10.00
N PRO A 123 2.64 -11.87 -11.24
CA PRO A 123 2.06 -10.67 -11.81
C PRO A 123 0.54 -10.74 -11.89
N ILE A 124 -0.11 -9.58 -11.78
CA ILE A 124 -1.56 -9.44 -11.71
C ILE A 124 -2.25 -10.07 -12.91
N ASN A 125 -1.69 -9.94 -14.12
CA ASN A 125 -2.24 -10.53 -15.35
C ASN A 125 -2.31 -12.07 -15.31
N THR A 126 -1.61 -12.72 -14.38
CA THR A 126 -1.63 -14.17 -14.22
C THR A 126 -2.61 -14.64 -13.14
N MET A 127 -3.27 -13.71 -12.45
CA MET A 127 -4.32 -14.00 -11.49
C MET A 127 -5.63 -14.30 -12.22
N ALA A 128 -6.40 -15.27 -11.71
CA ALA A 128 -7.58 -15.82 -12.36
C ALA A 128 -8.71 -14.79 -12.53
N LYS A 129 -8.83 -13.85 -11.60
CA LYS A 129 -9.88 -12.84 -11.59
C LYS A 129 -9.28 -11.43 -11.59
N GLN A 130 -9.91 -10.53 -12.34
CA GLN A 130 -9.53 -9.12 -12.42
C GLN A 130 -10.68 -8.25 -11.91
N VAL A 131 -10.37 -7.06 -11.41
CA VAL A 131 -11.38 -6.08 -11.04
C VAL A 131 -11.85 -5.38 -12.31
N ALA A 132 -13.11 -5.60 -12.68
CA ALA A 132 -13.67 -5.13 -13.94
C ALA A 132 -13.57 -3.60 -14.07
N LYS A 133 -13.10 -3.14 -15.24
CA LYS A 133 -13.03 -1.72 -15.66
C LYS A 133 -12.22 -0.77 -14.76
N ARG A 134 -11.43 -1.28 -13.81
CA ARG A 134 -10.61 -0.47 -12.89
C ARG A 134 -9.10 -0.70 -13.01
N GLY A 135 -8.68 -1.57 -13.93
CA GLY A 135 -7.28 -1.86 -14.21
C GLY A 135 -6.77 -1.09 -15.43
N TYR A 136 -5.58 -0.50 -15.30
CA TYR A 136 -4.96 0.34 -16.34
C TYR A 136 -3.66 -0.29 -16.83
N LYS A 137 -3.39 -0.18 -18.13
CA LYS A 137 -2.20 -0.77 -18.74
C LYS A 137 -1.00 0.17 -18.68
N GLY A 138 0.10 -0.30 -18.09
CA GLY A 138 1.41 0.34 -18.25
C GLY A 138 2.02 0.05 -19.61
N ASP A 139 3.14 0.68 -19.92
CA ASP A 139 3.90 0.41 -21.16
C ASP A 139 4.51 -1.00 -21.16
N ASP A 140 4.83 -1.52 -19.97
CA ASP A 140 5.24 -2.90 -19.73
C ASP A 140 4.12 -3.94 -19.88
N LYS A 141 2.92 -3.50 -20.31
CA LYS A 141 1.72 -4.32 -20.57
C LYS A 141 1.10 -4.97 -19.33
N TYR A 142 1.63 -4.70 -18.13
CA TYR A 142 0.99 -5.11 -16.89
C TYR A 142 -0.26 -4.28 -16.60
N THR A 143 -1.15 -4.85 -15.78
CA THR A 143 -2.36 -4.16 -15.29
C THR A 143 -2.07 -3.58 -13.91
N TYR A 144 -2.42 -2.31 -13.72
CA TYR A 144 -2.23 -1.58 -12.47
C TYR A 144 -3.57 -1.11 -11.92
N TYR A 145 -3.75 -1.29 -10.63
CA TYR A 145 -4.86 -0.75 -9.86
C TYR A 145 -4.37 0.41 -9.00
N LEU A 146 -5.05 1.55 -9.13
CA LEU A 146 -4.62 2.82 -8.53
C LEU A 146 -5.38 3.14 -7.23
N GLY A 147 -6.47 2.43 -6.95
CA GLY A 147 -7.25 2.59 -5.72
C GLY A 147 -7.01 1.46 -4.71
N VAL A 148 -6.94 1.81 -3.42
CA VAL A 148 -6.91 0.83 -2.32
C VAL A 148 -8.09 -0.16 -2.37
N PRO A 149 -9.35 0.26 -2.66
CA PRO A 149 -10.45 -0.70 -2.80
C PRO A 149 -10.21 -1.73 -3.90
N ASP A 150 -9.56 -1.34 -5.01
CA ASP A 150 -9.28 -2.23 -6.13
C ASP A 150 -8.25 -3.30 -5.75
N ILE A 151 -7.22 -2.93 -4.98
CA ILE A 151 -6.26 -3.88 -4.41
C ILE A 151 -6.99 -4.86 -3.49
N ILE A 152 -7.82 -4.36 -2.56
CA ILE A 152 -8.59 -5.22 -1.66
C ILE A 152 -9.44 -6.22 -2.44
N ASP A 153 -10.17 -5.75 -3.46
CA ASP A 153 -11.04 -6.60 -4.28
C ASP A 153 -10.23 -7.62 -5.09
N LEU A 154 -9.11 -7.22 -5.70
CA LEU A 154 -8.20 -8.10 -6.43
C LEU A 154 -7.73 -9.27 -5.54
N LEU A 155 -7.25 -8.97 -4.33
CA LEU A 155 -6.72 -9.98 -3.42
C LEU A 155 -7.82 -10.88 -2.85
N LYS A 156 -9.01 -10.32 -2.55
CA LYS A 156 -10.18 -11.12 -2.16
C LYS A 156 -10.61 -12.10 -3.24
N PHE A 157 -10.61 -11.68 -4.50
CA PHE A 157 -11.05 -12.52 -5.62
C PHE A 157 -10.11 -13.70 -5.91
N ASN A 158 -8.81 -13.51 -5.69
CA ASN A 158 -7.80 -14.47 -6.12
C ASN A 158 -7.21 -15.31 -5.00
N TRP A 159 -7.24 -14.84 -3.76
CA TRP A 159 -6.65 -15.57 -2.63
C TRP A 159 -7.72 -16.04 -1.66
N LYS A 160 -8.15 -15.18 -0.75
CA LYS A 160 -9.16 -15.51 0.25
C LYS A 160 -10.08 -14.31 0.44
N GLU A 161 -11.37 -14.54 0.33
CA GLU A 161 -12.34 -13.52 0.68
C GLU A 161 -12.26 -13.24 2.19
N LEU A 162 -11.93 -12.01 2.56
CA LEU A 162 -11.91 -11.53 3.94
C LEU A 162 -13.23 -10.79 4.22
N THR A 163 -14.03 -11.31 5.15
CA THR A 163 -15.34 -10.74 5.54
C THR A 163 -15.33 -10.35 7.01
N TRP A 164 -16.31 -9.52 7.41
CA TRP A 164 -16.53 -9.08 8.79
C TRP A 164 -16.83 -10.21 9.79
N ARG A 165 -17.11 -11.43 9.31
CA ARG A 165 -17.49 -12.60 10.12
C ARG A 165 -16.31 -13.57 10.38
N LYS A 166 -15.07 -13.15 10.11
CA LYS A 166 -13.86 -14.00 10.13
C LYS A 166 -13.24 -14.19 11.52
N PRO A 167 -12.30 -15.17 11.67
CA PRO A 167 -11.77 -15.63 12.96
C PRO A 167 -11.35 -14.51 13.91
N ILE A 168 -11.65 -14.71 15.19
CA ILE A 168 -11.11 -13.90 16.29
C ILE A 168 -9.60 -13.94 16.20
N TYR A 169 -8.93 -12.82 16.51
CA TYR A 169 -7.47 -12.69 16.44
C TYR A 169 -6.71 -13.87 17.09
N THR A 170 -7.23 -14.39 18.20
CA THR A 170 -6.71 -15.59 18.88
C THR A 170 -6.58 -16.81 17.96
N GLN A 171 -7.59 -17.09 17.14
CA GLN A 171 -7.57 -18.23 16.22
C GLN A 171 -6.53 -18.06 15.11
N VAL A 172 -6.37 -16.83 14.63
CA VAL A 172 -5.33 -16.49 13.65
C VAL A 172 -3.94 -16.74 14.26
N LYS A 173 -3.73 -16.25 15.48
CA LYS A 173 -2.46 -16.44 16.21
C LYS A 173 -2.14 -17.91 16.47
N GLU A 174 -3.12 -18.71 16.85
CA GLU A 174 -2.95 -20.16 17.06
C GLU A 174 -2.52 -20.87 15.78
N LYS A 175 -3.21 -20.60 14.65
CA LYS A 175 -2.85 -21.22 13.37
C LYS A 175 -1.46 -20.80 12.90
N ILE A 176 -1.12 -19.52 13.04
CA ILE A 176 0.21 -19.01 12.70
C ILE A 176 1.29 -19.69 13.56
N LYS A 177 1.05 -19.87 14.87
CA LYS A 177 1.95 -20.63 15.76
C LYS A 177 2.13 -22.08 15.31
N CYS A 178 1.12 -22.70 14.72
CA CYS A 178 1.21 -24.03 14.11
C CYS A 178 1.92 -24.05 12.75
N GLY A 179 2.48 -22.92 12.28
CA GLY A 179 3.18 -22.82 11.00
C GLY A 179 2.28 -22.56 9.80
N CYS A 180 0.98 -22.38 9.99
CA CYS A 180 0.05 -22.10 8.90
C CYS A 180 0.17 -20.64 8.43
N SER A 181 -0.01 -20.42 7.13
CA SER A 181 -0.34 -19.10 6.57
C SER A 181 -1.80 -18.79 6.87
N GLU A 182 -2.11 -17.58 7.33
CA GLU A 182 -3.49 -17.17 7.63
C GLU A 182 -3.72 -15.71 7.28
N ASP A 183 -4.72 -15.47 6.42
CA ASP A 183 -5.22 -14.14 6.11
C ASP A 183 -6.32 -13.78 7.09
N PHE A 184 -6.35 -12.52 7.50
CA PHE A 184 -7.36 -12.05 8.43
C PHE A 184 -7.85 -10.65 8.11
N TYR A 185 -8.99 -10.35 8.72
CA TYR A 185 -9.59 -9.04 8.75
C TYR A 185 -9.80 -8.67 10.21
N HIS A 186 -9.58 -7.41 10.56
CA HIS A 186 -9.79 -6.90 11.90
C HIS A 186 -10.52 -5.56 11.85
N LYS A 187 -11.53 -5.42 12.70
CA LYS A 187 -12.27 -4.18 12.89
C LYS A 187 -11.81 -3.52 14.19
N MET A 188 -11.62 -2.22 14.14
CA MET A 188 -11.36 -1.39 15.30
C MET A 188 -12.28 -0.15 15.24
N ASP A 189 -12.59 0.42 16.38
CA ASP A 189 -13.49 1.57 16.53
C ASP A 189 -12.82 2.73 17.26
N THR A 190 -11.69 2.50 17.95
CA THR A 190 -10.96 3.54 18.71
C THR A 190 -9.46 3.52 18.45
N LYS A 191 -8.79 4.62 18.81
CA LYS A 191 -7.33 4.74 18.66
C LYS A 191 -6.58 3.79 19.61
N GLU A 192 -7.09 3.57 20.82
CA GLU A 192 -6.52 2.62 21.78
C GLU A 192 -6.56 1.20 21.21
N GLN A 193 -7.64 0.84 20.50
CA GLN A 193 -7.73 -0.43 19.79
C GLN A 193 -6.72 -0.53 18.66
N ASN A 194 -6.46 0.55 17.90
CA ASN A 194 -5.40 0.55 16.88
C ASN A 194 -4.01 0.30 17.49
N ILE A 195 -3.68 0.97 18.60
CA ILE A 195 -2.39 0.83 19.28
C ILE A 195 -2.24 -0.58 19.86
N GLN A 196 -3.30 -1.11 20.48
CA GLN A 196 -3.32 -2.47 21.01
C GLN A 196 -3.17 -3.50 19.87
N PHE A 197 -3.92 -3.33 18.79
CA PHE A 197 -3.85 -4.21 17.64
C PHE A 197 -2.48 -4.16 16.95
N PHE A 198 -1.82 -3.01 16.90
CA PHE A 198 -0.47 -2.88 16.38
C PHE A 198 0.49 -3.82 17.13
N LYS A 199 0.50 -3.79 18.48
CA LYS A 199 1.33 -4.70 19.29
C LYS A 199 0.98 -6.17 19.08
N GLU A 200 -0.32 -6.44 18.94
CA GLU A 200 -0.80 -7.76 18.61
C GLU A 200 -0.24 -8.23 17.28
N LEU A 201 -0.33 -7.42 16.22
CA LEU A 201 0.15 -7.70 14.88
C LEU A 201 1.66 -7.95 14.86
N GLN A 202 2.45 -7.19 15.62
CA GLN A 202 3.87 -7.46 15.82
C GLN A 202 4.09 -8.88 16.39
N SER A 203 3.23 -9.34 17.30
CA SER A 203 3.40 -10.65 17.95
C SER A 203 3.18 -11.87 17.05
N ILE A 204 2.58 -11.73 15.86
CA ILE A 204 2.44 -12.86 14.92
C ILE A 204 3.68 -13.08 14.05
N GLN A 205 4.61 -12.11 13.99
CA GLN A 205 5.89 -12.22 13.29
C GLN A 205 5.73 -12.68 11.82
N ARG A 206 4.74 -12.10 11.13
CA ARG A 206 4.43 -12.41 9.72
C ARG A 206 4.78 -11.28 8.79
N LYS A 207 4.82 -11.60 7.50
CA LYS A 207 5.07 -10.65 6.42
C LYS A 207 3.96 -10.74 5.40
N GLY A 208 3.54 -9.62 4.84
CA GLY A 208 2.36 -9.64 3.98
C GLY A 208 2.02 -8.33 3.32
N ILE A 209 0.90 -8.35 2.59
CA ILE A 209 0.23 -7.14 2.11
C ILE A 209 -0.82 -6.74 3.15
N ILE A 210 -0.84 -5.46 3.48
CA ILE A 210 -1.80 -4.88 4.40
C ILE A 210 -2.56 -3.75 3.73
N ALA A 211 -3.88 -3.69 3.97
CA ALA A 211 -4.73 -2.61 3.50
C ALA A 211 -5.64 -2.14 4.63
N MET A 212 -5.88 -0.84 4.71
CA MET A 212 -6.60 -0.20 5.79
C MET A 212 -7.61 0.82 5.27
N ARG A 213 -8.68 1.00 6.04
CA ARG A 213 -9.64 2.11 5.89
C ARG A 213 -9.85 2.75 7.25
N GLY A 214 -9.88 4.07 7.30
CA GLY A 214 -10.13 4.79 8.54
C GLY A 214 -11.07 5.97 8.37
N THR A 215 -11.08 6.83 9.38
CA THR A 215 -11.87 8.05 9.42
C THR A 215 -11.52 9.01 8.28
N ASP A 216 -12.45 9.92 7.98
CA ASP A 216 -12.29 10.99 6.98
C ASP A 216 -11.94 10.49 5.57
N GLY A 217 -12.37 9.27 5.25
CA GLY A 217 -12.12 8.65 3.96
C GLY A 217 -10.69 8.14 3.77
N LEU A 218 -9.86 8.12 4.83
CA LEU A 218 -8.49 7.61 4.74
C LEU A 218 -8.48 6.15 4.28
N ARG A 219 -7.66 5.87 3.28
CA ARG A 219 -7.40 4.52 2.78
C ARG A 219 -5.92 4.38 2.52
N HIS A 220 -5.34 3.26 2.94
CA HIS A 220 -3.93 2.99 2.74
C HIS A 220 -3.69 1.52 2.41
N THR A 221 -2.64 1.24 1.64
CA THR A 221 -2.13 -0.13 1.45
C THR A 221 -0.62 -0.10 1.28
N THR A 222 0.04 -1.08 1.86
CA THR A 222 1.50 -1.18 1.92
C THR A 222 1.90 -2.63 2.19
N LEU A 223 3.19 -2.86 2.39
CA LEU A 223 3.70 -4.12 2.91
C LEU A 223 3.90 -4.04 4.42
N TRP A 224 3.65 -5.14 5.10
CA TRP A 224 3.97 -5.36 6.50
C TRP A 224 5.15 -6.31 6.61
N GLU A 225 6.19 -5.90 7.32
CA GLU A 225 7.34 -6.75 7.61
C GLU A 225 7.51 -6.90 9.12
N ILE A 226 7.07 -8.05 9.65
CA ILE A 226 7.29 -8.52 11.04
C ILE A 226 6.69 -7.59 12.10
N ASP A 227 7.24 -6.39 12.24
CA ASP A 227 6.96 -5.44 13.31
C ASP A 227 6.50 -4.05 12.84
N ASN A 228 6.61 -3.72 11.55
CA ASN A 228 6.18 -2.42 11.03
C ASN A 228 5.76 -2.42 9.56
N PHE A 229 5.19 -1.30 9.11
CA PHE A 229 4.92 -1.03 7.71
C PHE A 229 6.21 -0.66 6.97
N ILE A 230 6.42 -1.22 5.79
CA ILE A 230 7.62 -0.92 4.99
C ILE A 230 7.68 0.56 4.60
N ASP A 231 6.56 1.19 4.27
CA ASP A 231 6.57 2.60 3.90
C ASP A 231 6.77 3.55 5.09
N THR A 232 6.62 3.08 6.33
CA THR A 232 7.11 3.78 7.52
C THR A 232 8.62 3.67 7.63
N ALA A 233 9.21 2.49 7.41
CA ALA A 233 10.67 2.33 7.39
C ALA A 233 11.34 3.17 6.28
N LEU A 234 10.65 3.39 5.16
CA LEU A 234 11.09 4.26 4.07
C LEU A 234 10.83 5.76 4.33
N GLY A 235 10.19 6.13 5.45
CA GLY A 235 9.85 7.52 5.78
C GLY A 235 8.81 8.16 4.86
N ILE A 236 8.02 7.35 4.14
CA ILE A 236 7.01 7.82 3.17
C ILE A 236 5.67 8.10 3.88
N SER A 237 5.31 7.24 4.82
CA SER A 237 4.04 7.33 5.55
C SER A 237 4.27 7.15 7.06
N PRO A 238 3.49 7.82 7.93
CA PRO A 238 3.52 7.52 9.35
C PRO A 238 2.98 6.11 9.62
N ASN A 239 3.20 5.60 10.82
CA ASN A 239 2.49 4.41 11.25
C ASN A 239 1.01 4.75 11.51
N TYR A 240 0.10 4.37 10.62
CA TYR A 240 -1.31 4.74 10.74
C TYR A 240 -2.00 4.16 11.98
N LEU A 241 -1.57 3.00 12.48
CA LEU A 241 -2.13 2.40 13.70
C LEU A 241 -1.65 3.11 14.97
N ASN A 242 -0.39 3.52 15.02
CA ASN A 242 0.24 4.05 16.23
C ASN A 242 0.35 5.58 16.25
N GLU A 243 0.84 6.19 15.18
CA GLU A 243 1.32 7.59 15.15
C GLU A 243 0.35 8.58 14.51
N SER A 244 -0.65 8.10 13.76
CA SER A 244 -1.60 8.99 13.09
C SER A 244 -2.80 9.39 13.97
N GLN A 245 -3.38 10.57 13.71
CA GLN A 245 -4.63 11.02 14.33
C GLN A 245 -5.86 10.25 13.84
N TYR A 246 -5.76 9.56 12.70
CA TYR A 246 -6.85 8.80 12.12
C TYR A 246 -7.10 7.53 12.92
N ILE A 247 -8.39 7.16 13.03
CA ILE A 247 -8.79 5.88 13.58
C ILE A 247 -8.95 4.91 12.41
N MET A 248 -8.10 3.89 12.36
CA MET A 248 -8.23 2.80 11.39
C MET A 248 -9.39 1.92 11.81
N GLN A 249 -10.41 1.82 10.97
CA GLN A 249 -11.64 1.10 11.26
C GLN A 249 -11.60 -0.32 10.71
N ASP A 250 -11.00 -0.47 9.53
CA ASP A 250 -10.84 -1.74 8.83
C ASP A 250 -9.38 -2.03 8.56
N LEU A 251 -8.95 -3.26 8.82
CA LEU A 251 -7.64 -3.75 8.44
C LEU A 251 -7.75 -5.12 7.79
N TYR A 252 -7.08 -5.29 6.66
CA TYR A 252 -7.00 -6.53 5.90
C TYR A 252 -5.54 -6.94 5.80
N PHE A 253 -5.26 -8.21 6.07
CA PHE A 253 -3.91 -8.77 5.98
C PHE A 253 -3.92 -10.03 5.14
N TRP A 254 -3.04 -10.07 4.14
CA TRP A 254 -2.75 -11.27 3.35
C TRP A 254 -1.31 -11.66 3.56
N ASP A 255 -1.14 -12.84 4.15
CA ASP A 255 0.17 -13.39 4.47
C ASP A 255 0.90 -13.84 3.19
N LEU A 256 2.20 -13.53 3.12
CA LEU A 256 3.08 -13.90 2.02
C LEU A 256 4.18 -14.86 2.48
N LEU A 257 4.62 -15.72 1.57
CA LEU A 257 5.59 -16.79 1.81
C LEU A 257 7.04 -16.29 1.93
#